data_AF-A0AAE6WIS4-F1
#
_entry.id   AF-A0AAE6WIS4-F1
#
_cell.length_a   1.000
_cell.length_b   1.000
_cell.length_c   1.000
_cell.angle_alpha   90.00
_cell.angle_beta   90.00
_cell.angle_gamma   90.00
#
_symmetry.space_group_name_H-M   'P 1'
#
loop_
_entity.id
_entity.type
_entity.pdbx_description
1 polymer ?
#
loop_
_entity_poly.entity_id
_entity_poly.type
_entity_poly.pdbx_seq_one_letter_code
_entity_poly.pdbx_strand_id
1 'polypeptide(L)' 'MDFTIPCVFCKYLNRDSRTKMSCMAFPNGIPKQIQELRVIHTTPFEGDNGIVYEPLDETMDYFLYFSGEVRE' A
#
# COMPACT_ATOMS: atom_id res chain seq x y z
N MET A 1 1.77 -13.12 5.00
CA MET A 1 0.81 -12.01 4.90
C MET A 1 1.27 -11.21 3.70
N ASP A 2 0.46 -11.16 2.65
CA ASP A 2 0.95 -10.76 1.32
C ASP A 2 1.05 -9.24 1.14
N PHE A 3 0.74 -8.48 2.19
CA PHE A 3 0.73 -7.02 2.25
C PHE A 3 1.27 -6.55 3.60
N THR A 4 1.72 -5.30 3.67
CA THR A 4 2.38 -4.69 4.83
C THR A 4 1.61 -3.46 5.32
N ILE A 5 2.05 -2.84 6.42
CA ILE A 5 1.38 -1.65 6.99
C ILE A 5 1.15 -0.54 5.97
N PRO A 6 2.13 -0.10 5.14
CA PRO A 6 1.89 0.91 4.10
C PRO A 6 0.74 0.56 3.14
N CYS A 7 0.56 -0.72 2.79
CA CYS A 7 -0.52 -1.16 1.92
C CYS A 7 -1.91 -0.84 2.50
N VAL A 8 -2.04 -0.91 3.84
CA VAL A 8 -3.30 -0.62 4.57
C VAL A 8 -3.68 0.86 4.53
N PHE A 9 -2.76 1.75 4.14
CA PHE A 9 -3.03 3.17 3.90
C PHE A 9 -3.19 3.50 2.41
N CYS A 10 -3.01 2.53 1.50
CA CYS A 10 -3.05 2.78 0.05
C CYS A 10 -4.45 2.61 -0.54
N LYS A 11 -4.91 3.56 -1.37
CA LYS A 11 -6.18 3.50 -2.11
C LYS A 11 -6.31 2.26 -2.99
N TYR A 12 -5.19 1.72 -3.46
CA TYR A 12 -5.20 0.64 -4.44
C TYR A 12 -5.21 -0.78 -3.84
N LEU A 13 -5.21 -0.91 -2.52
CA LEU A 13 -5.46 -2.19 -1.86
C LEU A 13 -6.98 -2.44 -1.77
N ASN A 14 -7.45 -3.56 -2.31
CA ASN A 14 -8.82 -4.01 -2.12
C ASN A 14 -8.97 -4.62 -0.71
N ARG A 15 -9.84 -4.02 0.11
CA ARG A 15 -10.11 -4.41 1.50
C ARG A 15 -11.49 -5.07 1.68
N ASP A 16 -12.16 -5.43 0.59
CA ASP A 16 -13.47 -6.08 0.68
C ASP A 16 -13.34 -7.42 1.40
N SER A 17 -13.92 -7.50 2.60
CA SER A 17 -13.90 -8.67 3.49
C SER A 17 -14.60 -9.90 2.90
N ARG A 18 -15.39 -9.73 1.84
CA ARG A 18 -16.03 -10.82 1.09
C ARG A 18 -15.10 -11.45 0.06
N THR A 19 -13.96 -10.82 -0.22
CA THR A 19 -12.96 -11.27 -1.20
C THR A 19 -11.60 -11.45 -0.54
N LYS A 20 -10.67 -12.13 -1.22
CA LYS A 20 -9.27 -12.11 -0.78
C LYS A 20 -8.73 -10.70 -1.02
N MET A 21 -8.06 -10.14 -0.02
CA MET A 21 -7.35 -8.86 -0.20
C MET A 21 -6.39 -8.96 -1.39
N SER A 22 -6.41 -7.93 -2.23
CA SER A 22 -5.62 -7.87 -3.46
C SER A 22 -5.15 -6.45 -3.72
N CYS A 23 -4.07 -6.28 -4.47
CA CYS A 23 -3.57 -4.97 -4.86
C CYS A 23 -3.80 -4.76 -6.36
N MET A 24 -4.36 -3.61 -6.76
CA MET A 24 -4.56 -3.31 -8.19
C MET A 24 -3.24 -3.12 -8.95
N ALA A 25 -2.19 -2.65 -8.27
CA ALA A 25 -0.86 -2.57 -8.86
C ALA A 25 -0.27 -3.97 -9.13
N PHE A 26 -0.49 -4.92 -8.22
CA PHE A 26 0.07 -6.27 -8.29
C PHE A 26 -1.03 -7.35 -8.19
N PRO A 27 -1.84 -7.55 -9.26
CA PRO A 27 -2.95 -8.51 -9.24
C PRO A 27 -2.48 -9.97 -9.05
N ASN A 28 -1.22 -10.25 -9.40
CA ASN A 28 -0.60 -11.57 -9.27
C ASN A 28 0.20 -11.77 -7.96
N GLY A 29 0.13 -10.80 -7.03
CA GLY A 29 0.82 -10.84 -5.75
C GLY A 29 1.94 -9.80 -5.65
N ILE A 30 2.08 -9.22 -4.45
CA ILE A 30 3.03 -8.14 -4.17
C ILE A 30 4.47 -8.69 -4.19
N PRO A 31 5.44 -8.02 -4.85
CA PRO A 31 6.85 -8.43 -4.84
C PRO A 31 7.43 -8.58 -3.43
N LYS A 32 8.31 -9.59 -3.25
CA LYS A 32 8.92 -9.90 -1.94
C LYS A 32 9.67 -8.72 -1.32
N GLN A 33 10.31 -7.88 -2.13
CA GLN A 33 11.01 -6.68 -1.65
C GLN A 33 10.06 -5.67 -0.98
N ILE A 34 8.82 -5.58 -1.46
CA ILE A 34 7.78 -4.72 -0.88
C ILE A 34 7.15 -5.41 0.35
N GLN A 35 6.92 -6.73 0.27
CA GLN A 35 6.43 -7.51 1.43
C GLN A 35 7.40 -7.48 2.62
N GLU A 36 8.69 -7.44 2.37
CA GLU A 36 9.74 -7.37 3.39
C GLU A 36 10.09 -5.92 3.78
N LEU A 37 9.32 -4.93 3.31
CA LEU A 37 9.55 -3.50 3.56
C LEU A 37 10.96 -3.00 3.17
N ARG A 38 11.66 -3.69 2.27
CA ARG A 38 12.93 -3.20 1.69
C ARG A 38 12.70 -2.03 0.74
N VAL A 39 11.51 -1.98 0.14
CA VAL A 39 11.03 -0.90 -0.72
C VAL A 39 9.62 -0.53 -0.29
N ILE A 40 9.39 0.75 0.02
CA ILE A 40 8.02 1.29 0.11
C ILE A 40 7.63 1.70 -1.31
N HIS A 41 6.45 1.27 -1.77
CA HIS A 41 6.00 1.43 -3.16
C HIS A 41 5.53 2.86 -3.48
N THR A 42 6.39 3.86 -3.24
CA THR A 42 6.15 5.28 -3.58
C THR A 42 6.72 5.69 -4.93
N THR A 43 7.46 4.80 -5.58
CA THR A 43 8.05 4.99 -6.91
C THR A 43 7.66 3.82 -7.82
N PRO A 44 7.65 4.02 -9.16
CA PRO A 44 7.37 2.93 -10.10
C PRO A 44 8.21 1.69 -9.82
N PHE A 45 7.58 0.53 -9.91
CA PHE A 45 8.18 -0.77 -9.63
C PHE A 45 7.80 -1.76 -10.73
N GLU A 46 8.68 -2.70 -11.06
CA GLU A 46 8.43 -3.66 -12.13
C GLU A 46 7.13 -4.45 -11.90
N GLY A 47 6.22 -4.38 -12.87
CA GLY A 47 4.94 -5.11 -12.84
C GLY A 47 3.82 -4.46 -12.01
N ASP A 48 3.96 -3.18 -11.62
CA ASP A 48 2.99 -2.45 -10.79
C ASP A 48 1.80 -1.83 -11.56
N ASN A 49 1.63 -2.17 -12.84
CA ASN A 49 0.63 -1.59 -13.74
C ASN A 49 0.68 -0.05 -13.83
N GLY A 50 1.82 0.57 -13.53
CA GLY A 50 1.97 2.04 -13.50
C GLY A 50 1.26 2.70 -12.32
N ILE A 51 0.84 1.93 -11.32
CA ILE A 51 0.17 2.40 -10.11
C ILE A 51 1.20 2.43 -8.99
N VAL A 52 1.31 3.55 -8.29
CA VAL A 52 2.15 3.72 -7.09
C VAL A 52 1.28 4.06 -5.88
N TYR A 53 1.88 4.08 -4.70
CA TYR A 53 1.21 4.45 -3.46
C TYR A 53 0.48 5.80 -3.58
N GLU A 54 -0.81 5.78 -3.25
CA GLU A 54 -1.61 6.97 -3.01
C GLU A 54 -2.37 6.77 -1.69
N PRO A 55 -2.25 7.70 -0.73
CA PRO A 55 -2.90 7.58 0.58
C PRO A 55 -4.42 7.60 0.43
N LEU A 56 -5.15 6.94 1.34
CA LEU A 56 -6.62 6.93 1.35
C LEU A 56 -7.21 8.34 1.43
N ASP A 57 -6.65 9.18 2.30
CA ASP A 57 -6.90 10.62 2.45
C ASP A 57 -5.76 11.23 3.30
N GLU A 58 -5.83 12.53 3.58
CA GLU A 58 -4.81 13.27 4.36
C GLU A 58 -4.66 12.76 5.81
N THR A 59 -5.74 12.23 6.40
CA THR A 59 -5.71 11.65 7.76
C THR A 59 -5.30 10.18 7.78
N MET A 60 -5.37 9.52 6.62
CA MET A 60 -5.04 8.13 6.38
C MET A 60 -3.88 7.99 5.39
N ASP A 61 -2.84 8.80 5.60
CA ASP A 61 -1.54 8.71 4.94
C ASP A 61 -0.56 7.99 5.88
N TYR A 62 0.15 6.98 5.35
CA TYR A 62 1.14 6.21 6.11
C TYR A 62 2.24 7.10 6.69
N PHE A 63 2.79 8.02 5.90
CA PHE A 63 3.89 8.88 6.32
C PHE A 63 3.44 9.90 7.36
N LEU A 64 2.28 10.54 7.17
CA LEU A 64 1.76 11.53 8.11
C LEU A 64 1.31 10.90 9.44
N TYR A 65 0.76 9.67 9.39
CA TYR A 65 0.37 8.94 10.59
C TYR A 65 1.59 8.61 11.46
N PHE A 66 2.69 8.13 10.86
CA PHE A 66 3.89 7.76 11.60
C PHE A 66 4.84 8.93 11.90
N SER A 67 4.73 10.06 11.19
CA SER A 67 5.43 11.31 11.56
C SER A 67 4.80 12.00 12.78
N GLY A 68 3.58 11.59 13.16
CA GLY A 68 2.81 12.23 14.23
C GLY A 68 2.17 13.55 13.82
N GLU A 69 2.08 13.83 12.52
CA GLU A 69 1.43 15.02 11.96
C GLU A 69 -0.10 14.89 11.96
N VAL A 70 -0.62 13.66 11.88
CA VAL A 70 -2.03 13.38 12.18
C VAL A 70 -2.17 13.22 13.70
N ARG A 71 -2.50 14.31 14.39
CA ARG A 71 -2.89 14.28 15.81
C ARG A 71 -4.40 14.36 15.89
N GLU A 72 -5.02 13.28 16.36
CA GLU A 72 -6.42 13.30 16.82
C GLU A 72 -6.62 14.29 17.97
#